data_AF-A0A9E5YHS4-F1
#
_entry.id   AF-A0A9E5YHS4-F1
#
_cell.length_a   1.000
_cell.length_b   1.000
_cell.length_c   1.000
_cell.angle_alpha   90.00
_cell.angle_beta   90.00
_cell.angle_gamma   90.00
#
_symmetry.space_group_name_H-M   'P 1'
#
loop_
_entity.id
_entity.type
_entity.pdbx_description
1 polymer ?
#
loop_
_entity_poly.entity_id
_entity_poly.type
_entity_poly.pdbx_seq_one_letter_code
_entity_poly.pdbx_strand_id
1 'polypeptide(L)'
;MRFQQKRIIPMFLRLGKAVIFFFIGGALIHTITMLLDHYLINESFHLNWQGNFVSSVFSVPMTPMMVIYGMSTLAMYVIWARQKKAVLLANSIKVQSENTEAVLKSMQRLTGILAEHIAVRNAEIMHWIETRKKKGQQVSQKVEKPVWEIANALQSLSAVSFVIPYTDNRPKDVKDIEKLLRSKLDEIT
;
A
#
# COMPACT_ATOMS: atom_id res chain seq x y z
N MET A 1 0.79 9.25 -5.83
CA MET A 1 1.78 9.82 -4.88
C MET A 1 1.20 10.81 -3.84
N ARG A 2 0.30 11.75 -4.18
CA ARG A 2 -0.22 12.78 -3.24
C ARG A 2 -0.95 12.26 -1.98
N PHE A 3 -1.48 11.03 -1.99
CA PHE A 3 -2.22 10.46 -0.85
C PHE A 3 -1.32 9.94 0.30
N GLN A 4 -0.09 9.48 -0.01
CA GLN A 4 0.81 8.95 1.02
C GLN A 4 1.58 10.04 1.77
N GLN A 5 1.92 11.13 1.10
CA GLN A 5 2.51 12.32 1.73
C GLN A 5 1.58 12.90 2.81
N LYS A 6 0.25 12.83 2.59
CA LYS A 6 -0.76 13.25 3.58
C LYS A 6 -0.85 12.37 4.84
N ARG A 7 -0.38 11.11 4.84
CA ARG A 7 -0.43 10.22 6.03
C ARG A 7 0.90 10.11 6.76
N ILE A 8 2.02 10.22 6.05
CA ILE A 8 3.36 10.11 6.64
C ILE A 8 3.72 11.38 7.43
N ILE A 9 3.44 12.56 6.87
CA ILE A 9 3.70 13.86 7.52
C ILE A 9 2.99 13.99 8.90
N PRO A 10 1.69 13.70 9.06
CA PRO A 10 1.06 13.79 10.38
C PRO A 10 1.57 12.72 11.35
N MET A 11 2.08 11.57 10.86
CA MET A 11 2.69 10.55 11.72
C MET A 11 4.02 11.06 12.30
N PHE A 12 4.89 11.66 11.48
CA PHE A 12 6.13 12.29 11.94
C PHE A 12 5.87 13.51 12.85
N LEU A 13 4.88 14.34 12.53
CA LEU A 13 4.50 15.47 13.40
C LEU A 13 3.97 15.00 14.76
N ARG A 14 3.20 13.91 14.82
CA ARG A 14 2.78 13.30 16.10
C ARG A 14 3.97 12.75 16.87
N LEU A 15 4.97 12.19 16.18
CA LEU A 15 6.21 11.70 16.78
C LEU A 15 7.01 12.84 17.39
N GLY A 16 7.22 13.92 16.63
CA GLY A 16 7.91 15.12 17.11
C GLY A 16 7.22 15.72 18.33
N LYS A 17 5.88 15.83 18.30
CA LYS A 17 5.10 16.27 19.46
C LYS A 17 5.28 15.33 20.66
N ALA A 18 5.20 14.01 20.47
CA ALA A 18 5.37 13.04 21.55
C ALA A 18 6.78 13.10 22.17
N VAL A 19 7.82 13.28 21.34
CA VAL A 19 9.20 13.46 21.81
C VAL A 19 9.34 14.76 22.60
N ILE A 20 8.77 15.87 22.13
CA ILE A 20 8.75 17.14 22.86
C ILE A 20 8.03 16.99 24.21
N PHE A 21 6.85 16.38 24.23
CA PHE A 21 6.13 16.12 25.48
C PHE A 21 6.90 15.20 26.43
N PHE A 22 7.63 14.24 25.90
CA PHE A 22 8.49 13.36 26.68
C PHE A 22 9.66 14.13 27.32
N PHE A 23 10.33 15.00 26.57
CA PHE A 23 11.41 15.84 27.13
C PHE A 23 10.89 16.85 28.16
N ILE A 24 9.78 17.54 27.86
CA ILE A 24 9.18 18.51 28.79
C ILE A 24 8.69 17.79 30.05
N GLY A 25 7.96 16.68 29.90
CA GLY A 25 7.46 15.89 31.03
C GLY A 25 8.58 15.28 31.85
N GLY A 26 9.61 14.73 31.19
CA GLY A 26 10.80 14.18 31.85
C GLY A 26 11.58 15.25 32.62
N ALA A 27 11.78 16.43 32.04
CA ALA A 27 12.41 17.56 32.72
C ALA A 27 11.59 18.03 33.93
N LEU A 28 10.26 18.13 33.79
CA LEU A 28 9.36 18.52 34.88
C LEU A 28 9.42 17.53 36.04
N ILE A 29 9.33 16.23 35.74
CA ILE A 29 9.42 15.16 36.75
C ILE A 29 10.80 15.19 37.40
N HIS A 30 11.88 15.32 36.62
CA HIS A 30 13.24 15.43 37.14
C HIS A 30 13.41 16.62 38.11
N THR A 31 12.90 17.79 37.76
CA THR A 31 12.92 18.98 38.63
C THR A 31 12.11 18.77 39.90
N ILE A 32 10.93 18.15 39.81
CA ILE A 32 10.10 17.83 41.00
C ILE A 32 10.85 16.85 41.91
N THR A 33 11.46 15.80 41.36
CA THR A 33 12.24 14.84 42.15
C THR A 33 13.44 15.50 42.82
N MET A 34 14.19 16.35 42.10
CA MET A 34 15.29 17.11 42.71
C MET A 34 14.83 18.08 43.80
N LEU A 35 13.67 18.73 43.62
CA LEU A 35 13.09 19.58 44.67
C LEU A 35 12.67 18.74 45.88
N LEU A 36 12.00 17.61 45.67
CA LEU A 36 11.61 16.70 46.75
C LEU A 36 12.83 16.16 47.51
N ASP A 37 13.87 15.73 46.80
CA ASP A 37 15.12 15.28 47.41
C ASP A 37 15.78 16.40 48.22
N HIS A 38 15.84 17.62 47.67
CA HIS A 38 16.39 18.78 48.39
C HIS A 38 15.61 19.13 49.67
N TYR A 39 14.28 18.99 49.66
CA TYR A 39 13.43 19.29 50.81
C TYR A 39 13.30 18.14 51.82
N LEU A 40 13.40 16.88 51.39
CA LEU A 40 13.21 15.69 52.24
C LEU A 40 14.52 15.09 52.76
N ILE A 41 15.62 15.25 52.02
CA ILE A 41 16.92 14.68 52.34
C ILE A 41 17.89 15.84 52.51
N ASN A 42 18.22 16.16 53.77
CA ASN A 42 19.05 17.31 54.16
C ASN A 42 20.55 17.17 53.77
N GLU A 43 20.88 16.23 52.88
CA GLU A 43 22.23 15.97 52.39
C GLU A 43 22.34 16.30 50.91
N SER A 44 23.31 17.14 50.54
CA SER A 44 23.61 17.44 49.15
C SER A 44 24.19 16.20 48.46
N PHE A 45 23.40 15.60 47.57
CA PHE A 45 23.84 14.45 46.80
C PHE A 45 24.98 14.84 45.84
N HIS A 46 26.18 14.29 46.07
CA HIS A 46 27.33 14.45 45.19
C HIS A 46 27.57 13.16 44.41
N LEU A 47 27.43 13.21 43.09
CA LEU A 47 27.80 12.12 42.19
C LEU A 47 29.31 11.91 42.28
N ASN A 48 29.74 10.84 42.95
CA ASN A 48 31.15 10.53 43.09
C ASN A 48 31.63 9.70 41.88
N TRP A 49 32.15 10.41 40.87
CA TRP A 49 32.60 9.83 39.60
C TRP A 49 33.88 8.98 39.73
N GLN A 50 34.64 9.13 40.82
CA GLN A 50 35.88 8.39 41.06
C GLN A 50 35.62 7.27 42.09
N GLY A 51 35.47 6.03 41.59
CA GLY A 51 35.52 4.79 42.39
C GLY A 51 34.18 4.24 42.87
N ASN A 52 33.25 5.08 43.35
CA ASN A 52 32.00 4.63 43.98
C ASN A 52 30.73 4.90 43.15
N PHE A 53 30.89 5.08 41.84
CA PHE A 53 29.79 5.42 40.92
C PHE A 53 28.61 4.44 40.99
N VAL A 54 28.88 3.13 40.97
CA VAL A 54 27.83 2.10 41.02
C VAL A 54 27.03 2.20 42.33
N SER A 55 27.71 2.33 43.48
CA SER A 55 27.07 2.52 44.78
C SER A 55 26.27 3.83 44.87
N SER A 56 26.78 4.91 44.27
CA SER A 56 26.13 6.22 44.25
C SER A 56 24.88 6.20 43.36
N VAL A 57 24.94 5.53 42.20
CA VAL A 57 23.80 5.34 41.30
C VAL A 57 22.75 4.48 41.98
N PHE A 58 23.08 3.32 42.57
CA PHE A 58 22.11 2.45 43.27
C PHE A 58 21.77 2.88 44.70
N SER A 59 22.00 4.15 45.05
CA SER A 59 21.66 4.67 46.38
C SER A 59 20.15 4.87 46.54
N VAL A 60 19.68 4.85 47.79
CA VAL A 60 18.29 5.13 48.17
C VAL A 60 17.76 6.43 47.54
N PRO A 61 18.47 7.58 47.60
CA PRO A 61 18.01 8.82 46.97
C PRO A 61 17.93 8.75 45.43
N MET A 62 18.71 7.91 44.77
CA MET A 62 18.66 7.75 43.31
C MET A 62 17.59 6.76 42.82
N THR A 63 16.96 6.02 43.73
CA THR A 63 15.98 4.98 43.38
C THR A 63 14.74 5.57 42.67
N PRO A 64 14.12 6.69 43.10
CA PRO A 64 12.99 7.30 42.41
C PRO A 64 13.35 7.72 40.98
N MET A 65 14.54 8.29 40.80
CA MET A 65 15.06 8.73 39.50
C MET A 65 15.24 7.55 38.54
N MET A 66 15.84 6.44 38.99
CA MET A 66 15.96 5.24 38.17
C MET A 66 14.61 4.66 37.76
N VAL A 67 13.63 4.63 38.69
CA VAL A 67 12.29 4.12 38.39
C VAL A 67 11.62 4.98 37.31
N ILE A 68 11.70 6.31 37.42
CA ILE A 68 11.12 7.24 36.44
C ILE A 68 11.78 7.05 35.06
N TYR A 69 13.12 7.01 35.00
CA TYR A 69 13.82 6.82 33.72
C TYR A 69 13.57 5.45 33.11
N GLY A 70 13.50 4.39 33.93
CA GLY A 70 13.16 3.04 33.48
C GLY A 70 11.76 2.97 32.88
N MET A 71 10.76 3.51 33.59
CA MET A 71 9.37 3.59 33.11
C MET A 71 9.24 4.40 31.82
N SER A 72 9.98 5.52 31.74
CA SER A 72 10.01 6.39 30.56
C SER A 72 10.63 5.68 29.35
N THR A 73 11.74 4.96 29.55
CA THR A 73 12.39 4.16 28.50
C THR A 73 11.47 3.02 28.02
N LEU A 74 10.79 2.34 28.96
CA LEU A 74 9.83 1.29 28.64
C LEU A 74 8.65 1.83 27.81
N ALA A 75 8.09 2.98 28.20
CA ALA A 75 7.02 3.64 27.46
C ALA A 75 7.46 4.00 26.03
N MET A 76 8.67 4.57 25.89
CA MET A 76 9.24 4.91 24.58
C MET A 76 9.41 3.66 23.70
N TYR A 77 9.92 2.57 24.28
CA TYR A 77 10.07 1.29 23.57
C TYR A 77 8.72 0.73 23.10
N VAL A 78 7.69 0.77 23.94
CA VAL A 78 6.35 0.29 23.58
C VAL A 78 5.76 1.12 22.43
N ILE A 79 5.91 2.44 22.47
CA ILE A 79 5.44 3.33 21.40
C ILE A 79 6.18 3.03 20.09
N TRP A 80 7.51 2.91 20.16
CA TRP A 80 8.34 2.57 19.00
C TRP A 80 7.94 1.21 18.40
N ALA A 81 7.75 0.18 19.23
CA ALA A 81 7.36 -1.16 18.78
C ALA A 81 6.00 -1.15 18.07
N ARG A 82 5.02 -0.41 18.59
CA ARG A 82 3.70 -0.24 17.95
C ARG A 82 3.80 0.45 16.59
N GLN A 83 4.62 1.50 16.49
CA GLN A 83 4.81 2.21 15.23
C GLN A 83 5.55 1.37 14.20
N LYS A 84 6.61 0.66 14.60
CA LYS A 84 7.32 -0.28 13.72
C LYS A 84 6.37 -1.30 13.11
N LYS A 85 5.47 -1.88 13.92
CA LYS A 85 4.43 -2.81 13.42
C LYS A 85 3.48 -2.12 12.43
N ALA A 86 3.02 -0.91 12.73
CA ALA A 86 2.13 -0.16 11.84
C ALA A 86 2.79 0.17 10.48
N VAL A 87 4.07 0.54 10.48
CA VAL A 87 4.84 0.80 9.27
C VAL A 87 5.03 -0.48 8.45
N LEU A 88 5.39 -1.59 9.10
CA LEU A 88 5.54 -2.89 8.43
C LEU A 88 4.23 -3.35 7.79
N LEU A 89 3.10 -3.22 8.49
CA LEU A 89 1.78 -3.56 7.96
C LEU A 89 1.39 -2.66 6.78
N ALA A 90 1.62 -1.34 6.89
CA ALA A 90 1.36 -0.42 5.79
C ALA A 90 2.22 -0.75 4.56
N ASN A 91 3.46 -1.16 4.77
CA ASN A 91 4.36 -1.58 3.69
C ASN A 91 3.92 -2.90 3.06
N SER A 92 3.51 -3.90 3.84
CA SER A 92 3.05 -5.18 3.29
C SER A 92 1.78 -5.02 2.45
N ILE A 93 0.83 -4.21 2.90
CA ILE A 93 -0.38 -3.87 2.13
C ILE A 93 0.00 -3.17 0.82
N LYS A 94 0.96 -2.25 0.86
CA LYS A 94 1.43 -1.53 -0.32
C LYS A 94 2.10 -2.48 -1.33
N VAL A 95 3.03 -3.32 -0.88
CA VAL A 95 3.72 -4.30 -1.73
C VAL A 95 2.72 -5.27 -2.35
N GLN A 96 1.73 -5.74 -1.58
CA GLN A 96 0.67 -6.59 -2.11
C GLN A 96 -0.14 -5.88 -3.20
N SER A 97 -0.54 -4.63 -2.97
CA SER A 97 -1.26 -3.82 -3.96
C SER A 97 -0.43 -3.59 -5.23
N GLU A 98 0.86 -3.26 -5.10
CA GLU A 98 1.77 -3.05 -6.23
C GLU A 98 1.96 -4.34 -7.03
N ASN A 99 2.12 -5.48 -6.36
CA ASN A 99 2.21 -6.78 -7.00
C ASN A 99 0.92 -7.13 -7.77
N THR A 100 -0.25 -6.89 -7.17
CA THR A 100 -1.54 -7.12 -7.85
C THR A 100 -1.68 -6.22 -9.08
N GLU A 101 -1.29 -4.94 -9.00
CA GLU A 101 -1.30 -4.03 -10.14
C GLU A 101 -0.34 -4.47 -11.25
N ALA A 102 0.85 -4.94 -10.89
CA ALA A 102 1.85 -5.43 -11.84
C ALA A 102 1.39 -6.71 -12.57
N VAL A 103 0.76 -7.65 -11.85
CA VAL A 103 0.15 -8.85 -12.43
C VAL A 103 -0.99 -8.45 -13.38
N LEU A 104 -1.87 -7.54 -12.97
CA LEU A 104 -2.98 -7.09 -13.80
C LEU A 104 -2.51 -6.42 -15.10
N LYS A 105 -1.53 -5.52 -15.03
CA LYS A 105 -0.92 -4.90 -16.22
C LYS A 105 -0.26 -5.93 -17.13
N SER A 106 0.45 -6.89 -16.55
CA SER A 106 1.07 -7.98 -17.32
C SER A 106 0.02 -8.83 -18.04
N MET A 107 -1.08 -9.17 -17.36
CA MET A 107 -2.19 -9.91 -17.96
C MET A 107 -2.85 -9.11 -19.07
N GLN A 108 -3.14 -7.82 -18.87
CA GLN A 108 -3.69 -6.94 -19.91
C GLN A 108 -2.77 -6.89 -21.14
N ARG A 109 -1.45 -6.83 -20.94
CA ARG A 109 -0.48 -6.86 -22.05
C ARG A 109 -0.50 -8.20 -22.78
N LEU A 110 -0.50 -9.32 -22.07
CA LEU A 110 -0.58 -10.66 -22.67
C LEU A 110 -1.90 -10.85 -23.44
N THR A 111 -3.02 -10.42 -22.86
CA THR A 111 -4.33 -10.41 -23.52
C THR A 111 -4.32 -9.55 -24.78
N GLY A 112 -3.66 -8.38 -24.75
CA GLY A 112 -3.46 -7.54 -25.94
C GLY A 112 -2.71 -8.27 -27.06
N ILE A 113 -1.60 -8.94 -26.72
CA ILE A 113 -0.81 -9.72 -27.69
C ILE A 113 -1.65 -10.86 -28.29
N LEU A 114 -2.41 -11.58 -27.46
CA LEU A 114 -3.30 -12.65 -27.94
C LEU A 114 -4.42 -12.10 -28.82
N ALA A 115 -5.04 -10.99 -28.42
CA ALA A 115 -6.09 -10.33 -29.19
C ALA A 115 -5.59 -9.88 -30.56
N GLU A 116 -4.38 -9.32 -30.64
CA GLU A 116 -3.72 -8.95 -31.89
C GLU A 116 -3.52 -10.17 -32.80
N HIS A 117 -2.99 -11.27 -32.25
CA HIS A 117 -2.75 -12.48 -33.05
C HIS A 117 -4.07 -13.09 -33.58
N ILE A 118 -5.12 -13.12 -32.75
CA ILE A 118 -6.44 -13.59 -33.18
C ILE A 118 -7.03 -12.63 -34.22
N ALA A 119 -6.90 -11.32 -34.04
CA ALA A 119 -7.41 -10.32 -34.98
C ALA A 119 -6.79 -10.47 -36.37
N VAL A 120 -5.48 -10.67 -36.46
CA VAL A 120 -4.77 -10.89 -37.74
C VAL A 120 -5.32 -12.12 -38.46
N ARG A 121 -5.44 -13.25 -37.77
CA ARG A 121 -5.99 -14.48 -38.36
C ARG A 121 -7.46 -14.32 -38.75
N ASN A 122 -8.24 -13.64 -37.93
CA ASN A 122 -9.65 -13.40 -38.24
C ASN A 122 -9.81 -12.49 -39.47
N ALA A 123 -8.94 -11.49 -39.62
CA ALA A 123 -8.91 -10.61 -40.80
C ALA A 123 -8.50 -11.35 -42.08
N GLU A 124 -7.53 -12.27 -42.01
CA GLU A 124 -7.17 -13.15 -43.12
C GLU A 124 -8.38 -13.99 -43.60
N ILE A 125 -9.16 -14.54 -42.66
CA ILE A 125 -10.36 -15.31 -42.98
C ILE A 125 -11.45 -14.39 -43.57
N MET A 126 -11.70 -13.22 -42.99
CA MET A 126 -12.64 -12.24 -43.55
C MET A 126 -12.27 -11.87 -44.99
N HIS A 127 -11.00 -11.58 -45.25
CA HIS A 127 -10.52 -11.25 -46.58
C HIS A 127 -10.74 -12.40 -47.59
N TRP A 128 -10.52 -13.65 -47.15
CA TRP A 128 -10.81 -14.84 -47.95
C TRP A 128 -12.32 -14.97 -48.24
N ILE A 129 -13.19 -14.74 -47.25
CA ILE A 129 -14.66 -14.74 -47.42
C ILE A 129 -15.07 -13.70 -48.46
N GLU A 130 -14.60 -12.46 -48.32
CA GLU A 130 -14.90 -11.36 -49.25
C GLU A 130 -14.44 -11.69 -50.67
N THR A 131 -13.24 -12.25 -50.81
CA THR A 131 -12.69 -12.64 -52.12
C THR A 131 -13.55 -13.72 -52.79
N ARG A 132 -14.05 -14.71 -52.02
CA ARG A 132 -14.97 -15.73 -52.55
C ARG A 132 -16.32 -15.14 -52.95
N LYS A 133 -16.88 -14.26 -52.13
CA LYS A 133 -18.14 -13.57 -52.45
C LYS A 133 -18.03 -12.73 -53.73
N LYS A 134 -16.93 -11.99 -53.90
CA LYS A 134 -16.65 -11.21 -55.13
C LYS A 134 -16.56 -12.08 -56.38
N LYS A 135 -16.15 -13.34 -56.25
CA LYS A 135 -16.10 -14.34 -57.32
C LYS A 135 -17.44 -15.06 -57.54
N GLY A 136 -18.52 -14.65 -56.86
CA GLY A 136 -19.83 -15.30 -56.92
C GLY A 136 -19.90 -16.66 -56.22
N GLN A 137 -18.90 -17.01 -55.41
CA GLN A 137 -18.86 -18.29 -54.70
C GLN A 137 -19.61 -18.17 -53.37
N GLN A 138 -20.46 -19.14 -53.08
CA GLN A 138 -21.17 -19.22 -51.81
C GLN A 138 -20.22 -19.62 -50.69
N VAL A 139 -20.27 -18.88 -49.57
CA VAL A 139 -19.49 -19.17 -48.36
C VAL A 139 -20.42 -19.76 -47.32
N SER A 140 -19.96 -20.78 -46.60
CA SER A 140 -20.73 -21.42 -45.53
C SER A 140 -20.93 -20.45 -44.36
N GLN A 141 -22.17 -20.31 -43.90
CA GLN A 141 -22.49 -19.55 -42.69
C GLN A 141 -21.78 -20.09 -41.44
N LYS A 142 -21.40 -21.37 -41.43
CA LYS A 142 -20.61 -21.98 -40.34
C LYS A 142 -19.19 -21.42 -40.22
N VAL A 143 -18.71 -20.70 -41.24
CA VAL A 143 -17.41 -20.01 -41.23
C VAL A 143 -17.62 -18.51 -41.05
N GLU A 144 -18.57 -17.93 -41.79
CA GLU A 144 -18.79 -16.48 -41.76
C GLU A 144 -19.31 -15.98 -40.40
N LYS A 145 -20.28 -16.67 -39.79
CA LYS A 145 -20.87 -16.21 -38.53
C LYS A 145 -19.85 -16.19 -37.37
N PRO A 146 -19.07 -17.27 -37.11
CA PRO A 146 -18.07 -17.24 -36.04
C PRO A 146 -16.97 -16.18 -36.24
N VAL A 147 -16.59 -15.91 -37.48
CA VAL A 147 -15.57 -14.88 -37.81
C VAL A 147 -16.05 -13.49 -37.41
N TRP A 148 -17.32 -13.17 -37.66
CA TRP A 148 -17.92 -11.91 -37.20
C TRP A 148 -18.09 -11.86 -35.68
N GLU A 149 -18.50 -12.96 -35.05
CA GLU A 149 -18.60 -13.06 -33.59
C GLU A 149 -17.25 -12.84 -32.91
N ILE A 150 -16.17 -13.43 -33.45
CA ILE A 150 -14.80 -13.22 -32.96
C ILE A 150 -14.39 -11.75 -33.10
N ALA A 151 -14.69 -11.09 -34.22
CA ALA A 151 -14.37 -9.68 -34.41
C ALA A 151 -15.08 -8.79 -33.38
N ASN A 152 -16.37 -9.02 -33.16
CA ASN A 152 -17.16 -8.26 -32.20
C ASN A 152 -16.68 -8.52 -30.75
N ALA A 153 -16.34 -9.77 -30.41
CA ALA A 153 -15.78 -10.13 -29.11
C ALA A 153 -14.42 -9.44 -28.86
N LEU A 154 -13.55 -9.38 -29.86
CA LEU A 154 -12.26 -8.67 -29.77
C LEU A 154 -12.46 -7.16 -29.59
N GLN A 155 -13.47 -6.57 -30.23
CA GLN A 155 -13.81 -5.16 -30.04
C GLN A 155 -14.25 -4.88 -28.61
N SER A 156 -15.12 -5.73 -28.04
CA SER A 156 -15.54 -5.63 -26.64
C SER A 156 -14.37 -5.82 -25.67
N LEU A 157 -13.52 -6.82 -25.92
CA LEU A 157 -12.32 -7.07 -25.12
C LEU A 157 -11.38 -5.86 -25.13
N SER A 158 -11.18 -5.23 -26.28
CA SER A 158 -10.34 -4.04 -26.42
C SER A 158 -10.92 -2.85 -25.65
N ALA A 159 -12.23 -2.60 -25.76
CA ALA A 159 -12.91 -1.52 -25.04
C ALA A 159 -12.77 -1.68 -23.52
N VAL A 160 -13.00 -2.89 -23.00
CA VAL A 160 -12.91 -3.21 -21.57
C VAL A 160 -11.47 -3.15 -21.07
N SER A 161 -10.50 -3.59 -21.87
CA SER A 161 -9.11 -3.73 -21.43
C SER A 161 -8.29 -2.44 -21.58
N PHE A 162 -8.60 -1.61 -22.58
CA PHE A 162 -7.74 -0.48 -22.96
C PHE A 162 -8.44 0.89 -22.97
N VAL A 163 -9.77 0.96 -22.99
CA VAL A 163 -10.49 2.24 -23.02
C VAL A 163 -11.07 2.55 -21.64
N ILE A 164 -11.93 1.68 -21.13
CA ILE A 164 -12.69 1.92 -19.90
C ILE A 164 -11.82 2.13 -18.64
N PRO A 165 -10.67 1.45 -18.47
CA PRO A 165 -9.80 1.67 -17.31
C PRO A 165 -9.23 3.10 -17.21
N TYR A 166 -9.29 3.89 -18.28
CA TYR A 166 -8.82 5.28 -18.34
C TYR A 166 -9.96 6.31 -18.35
N THR A 167 -11.21 5.86 -18.16
CA THR A 167 -12.39 6.72 -18.02
C THR A 167 -12.77 6.91 -16.54
N ASP A 168 -13.68 7.83 -16.27
CA ASP A 168 -14.21 8.04 -14.91
C ASP A 168 -14.94 6.80 -14.34
N ASN A 169 -15.36 5.87 -15.21
CA ASN A 169 -16.02 4.61 -14.85
C ASN A 169 -15.03 3.44 -14.73
N ARG A 170 -13.84 3.70 -14.16
CA ARG A 170 -12.80 2.68 -14.02
C ARG A 170 -13.26 1.52 -13.10
N PRO A 171 -13.16 0.26 -13.56
CA PRO A 171 -13.45 -0.90 -12.72
C PRO A 171 -12.46 -0.99 -11.55
N LYS A 172 -12.97 -1.34 -10.37
CA LYS A 172 -12.18 -1.31 -9.12
C LYS A 172 -11.41 -2.59 -8.90
N ASP A 173 -11.94 -3.71 -9.40
CA ASP A 173 -11.34 -5.02 -9.28
C ASP A 173 -11.54 -5.87 -10.55
N VAL A 174 -11.00 -7.09 -10.52
CA VAL A 174 -11.09 -8.05 -11.64
C VAL A 174 -12.54 -8.51 -11.86
N LYS A 175 -13.36 -8.58 -10.81
CA LYS A 175 -14.77 -8.99 -10.95
C LYS A 175 -15.58 -7.93 -11.68
N ASP A 176 -15.29 -6.66 -11.43
CA ASP A 176 -15.88 -5.54 -12.17
C ASP A 176 -15.50 -5.63 -13.66
N ILE A 177 -14.24 -5.92 -13.98
CA ILE A 177 -13.78 -6.13 -15.36
C ILE A 177 -14.53 -7.30 -16.02
N GLU A 178 -14.63 -8.44 -15.32
CA GLU A 178 -15.33 -9.62 -15.83
C GLU A 178 -16.82 -9.33 -16.07
N LYS A 179 -17.49 -8.71 -15.11
CA LYS A 179 -18.91 -8.35 -15.22
C LYS A 179 -19.16 -7.42 -16.41
N LEU A 180 -18.28 -6.44 -16.59
CA LEU A 180 -18.36 -5.48 -17.68
C LEU A 180 -18.13 -6.15 -19.05
N LEU A 181 -17.16 -7.07 -19.13
CA LEU A 181 -16.90 -7.84 -20.34
C LEU A 181 -18.08 -8.74 -20.69
N ARG A 182 -18.65 -9.47 -19.70
CA ARG A 182 -19.84 -10.29 -19.90
C ARG A 182 -21.02 -9.47 -20.43
N SER A 183 -21.32 -8.34 -19.77
CA SER A 183 -22.38 -7.43 -20.22
C SER A 183 -22.21 -7.01 -21.69
N LYS A 184 -20.98 -6.69 -22.11
CA LYS A 184 -20.70 -6.30 -23.49
C LYS A 184 -20.75 -7.45 -24.49
N LEU A 185 -20.44 -8.67 -24.07
CA LEU A 185 -20.58 -9.85 -24.92
C LEU A 185 -22.07 -10.22 -25.07
N ASP A 186 -22.86 -10.11 -24.00
CA ASP A 186 -24.30 -10.35 -24.03
C ASP A 186 -25.04 -9.34 -24.94
N GLU A 187 -24.56 -8.10 -25.05
CA GLU A 187 -25.08 -7.08 -26.01
C GLU A 187 -24.86 -7.45 -27.48
N ILE A 188 -23.91 -8.33 -27.78
CA ILE A 188 -23.48 -8.71 -29.13
C ILE A 188 -24.14 -10.01 -29.59
N THR A 189 -24.65 -10.81 -28.66
CA THR A 189 -25.17 -12.18 -28.91
C THR A 189 -26.69 -12.15 -29.11
#